data_AF-A0A1G0FCP9-F1
#
_entry.id   AF-A0A1G0FCP9-F1
#
_cell.length_a   1.000
_cell.length_b   1.000
_cell.length_c   1.000
_cell.angle_alpha   90.00
_cell.angle_beta   90.00
_cell.angle_gamma   90.00
#
_symmetry.space_group_name_H-M   'P 1'
#
loop_
_entity.id
_entity.type
_entity.pdbx_description
1 polymer ?
#
loop_
_entity_poly.entity_id
_entity_poly.type
_entity_poly.pdbx_seq_one_letter_code
_entity_poly.pdbx_strand_id
1 'polypeptide(L)' 'MHKTLLSLPLFLFLSACILLKDNETYNHDEVCAGLKRQMIFNTVNSNITGESLRYPNSRLKELYLENNCQ' A
#
# COMPACT_ATOMS: atom_id res chain seq x y z
N MET A 1 35.20 27.83 -25.88
CA MET A 1 33.80 27.69 -26.33
C MET A 1 33.43 26.21 -26.39
N HIS A 2 32.65 25.70 -25.43
CA HIS A 2 31.50 24.83 -25.69
C HIS A 2 30.66 24.83 -24.40
N LYS A 3 29.48 25.43 -24.47
CA LYS A 3 28.48 25.42 -23.41
C LYS A 3 27.64 24.17 -23.62
N THR A 4 27.81 23.13 -22.82
CA THR A 4 26.88 22.00 -22.77
C THR A 4 25.79 22.33 -21.76
N LEU A 5 24.79 23.08 -22.25
CA LEU A 5 23.53 23.33 -21.56
C LEU A 5 22.63 22.13 -21.84
N LEU A 6 22.72 21.08 -21.00
CA LEU A 6 22.03 19.82 -21.23
C LEU A 6 21.37 19.30 -19.94
N SER A 7 20.70 20.19 -19.20
CA SER A 7 20.10 19.83 -17.89
C SER A 7 18.64 20.19 -17.69
N LEU A 8 17.94 20.79 -18.66
CA LEU A 8 16.57 21.29 -18.42
C LEU A 8 15.39 20.38 -18.86
N PRO A 9 15.45 19.55 -19.91
CA PRO A 9 14.27 18.76 -20.30
C PRO A 9 14.10 17.47 -19.50
N LEU A 10 15.19 16.88 -18.97
CA LEU A 10 15.10 15.61 -18.23
C LEU A 10 14.44 15.77 -16.85
N PHE A 11 14.61 16.93 -16.21
CA PHE A 11 14.03 17.19 -14.89
C PHE A 11 12.50 17.43 -14.96
N LEU A 12 12.00 17.96 -16.08
CA LEU A 12 10.57 18.20 -16.29
C LEU A 12 9.78 16.92 -16.61
N PHE A 13 10.43 15.88 -17.15
CA PHE A 13 9.78 14.59 -17.39
C PHE A 13 9.58 13.77 -16.10
N LEU A 14 10.50 13.87 -15.13
CA LEU A 14 10.41 13.13 -13.87
C LEU A 14 9.32 13.67 -12.92
N SER A 15 9.01 14.97 -12.97
CA SER A 15 7.94 15.54 -12.14
C SER A 15 6.53 15.21 -12.65
N ALA A 16 6.36 14.92 -13.95
CA ALA A 16 5.08 14.52 -14.52
C ALA A 16 4.67 13.08 -14.17
N CYS A 17 5.62 12.19 -13.85
CA CYS A 17 5.32 10.82 -13.44
C CYS A 17 4.75 10.71 -12.02
N ILE A 18 4.99 11.71 -11.16
CA ILE A 18 4.54 11.67 -9.77
C ILE A 18 3.07 12.14 -9.65
N LEU A 19 2.57 12.92 -10.62
CA LEU A 19 1.22 13.51 -10.58
C LEU A 19 0.08 12.56 -10.99
N LEU A 20 0.36 11.27 -11.26
CA LEU A 20 -0.63 10.28 -11.67
C LEU A 20 -0.98 9.25 -10.60
N LYS A 21 -0.54 9.44 -9.34
CA LYS A 21 -0.75 8.46 -8.26
C LYS A 21 -1.73 8.91 -7.16
N ASP A 22 -2.71 9.74 -7.50
CA ASP A 22 -3.71 10.20 -6.54
C ASP A 22 -5.13 9.99 -7.07
N ASN A 23 -5.47 8.73 -7.38
CA ASN A 23 -6.85 8.24 -7.27
C ASN A 23 -6.87 6.69 -7.38
N GLU A 24 -6.00 5.97 -6.66
CA GLU A 24 -6.06 4.51 -6.59
C GLU A 24 -7.34 4.13 -5.84
N THR A 25 -8.44 3.99 -6.59
CA THR A 25 -9.61 3.26 -6.15
C THR A 25 -9.17 1.81 -6.10
N TYR A 26 -8.73 1.35 -4.92
CA TYR A 26 -8.32 -0.04 -4.73
C TYR A 26 -9.46 -0.95 -5.17
N ASN A 27 -9.15 -1.95 -5.99
CA ASN A 27 -10.16 -2.92 -6.39
C ASN A 27 -10.63 -3.68 -5.13
N HIS A 28 -11.93 -3.97 -5.06
CA HIS A 28 -12.54 -4.72 -3.97
C HIS A 28 -11.76 -6.00 -3.63
N ASP A 29 -11.37 -6.75 -4.66
CA ASP A 29 -10.61 -8.00 -4.49
C ASP A 29 -9.23 -7.76 -3.86
N GLU A 30 -8.58 -6.64 -4.19
CA GLU A 30 -7.28 -6.27 -3.64
C GLU A 30 -7.39 -5.88 -2.17
N VAL A 31 -8.47 -5.17 -1.81
CA VAL A 31 -8.79 -4.82 -0.42
C VAL A 31 -9.01 -6.10 0.39
N CYS A 32 -9.86 -7.01 -0.10
CA CYS A 32 -10.14 -8.29 0.56
C CYS A 32 -8.88 -9.15 0.71
N ALA A 33 -8.07 -9.25 -0.34
CA ALA A 33 -6.82 -9.99 -0.31
C ALA A 33 -5.78 -9.35 0.64
N GLY A 34 -5.74 -8.02 0.69
CA GLY A 34 -4.89 -7.26 1.63
C GLY A 34 -5.24 -7.55 3.08
N LEU A 35 -6.53 -7.44 3.43
CA LEU A 35 -7.03 -7.73 4.78
C LEU A 35 -6.76 -9.18 5.19
N LYS A 36 -6.98 -10.15 4.29
CA LYS A 36 -6.68 -11.57 4.55
C LYS A 36 -5.19 -11.81 4.80
N ARG A 37 -4.32 -11.22 3.98
CA ARG A 37 -2.86 -11.33 4.15
C ARG A 37 -2.39 -10.70 5.46
N GLN A 38 -2.94 -9.54 5.83
CA GLN A 38 -2.59 -8.90 7.09
C GLN A 38 -2.99 -9.74 8.31
N MET A 39 -4.17 -10.39 8.28
CA MET A 39 -4.58 -11.31 9.36
C MET A 39 -3.66 -12.52 9.50
N ILE A 40 -3.21 -13.09 8.39
CA ILE A 40 -2.23 -14.19 8.39
C ILE A 40 -0.90 -13.70 8.95
N PHE A 41 -0.39 -12.58 8.46
CA PHE A 41 0.86 -11.98 8.93
C PHE A 41 0.83 -11.74 10.44
N ASN A 42 -0.24 -11.12 10.93
CA ASN A 42 -0.45 -10.89 12.35
C ASN A 42 -0.44 -12.18 13.17
N THR A 43 -1.10 -13.23 12.69
CA THR A 43 -1.17 -14.52 13.38
C THR A 43 0.21 -15.16 13.47
N VAL A 44 0.97 -15.15 12.36
CA VAL A 44 2.34 -15.68 12.33
C VAL A 44 3.27 -14.84 13.21
N ASN A 45 3.21 -13.51 13.10
CA ASN A 45 4.10 -12.62 13.83
C ASN A 45 3.84 -12.67 15.34
N SER A 46 2.57 -12.61 15.77
CA SER A 46 2.23 -12.71 17.20
C SER A 46 2.62 -14.07 17.80
N ASN A 47 2.53 -15.16 17.05
CA ASN A 47 3.01 -16.47 17.49
C ASN A 47 4.54 -16.53 17.64
N ILE A 48 5.28 -15.79 16.81
CA ILE A 48 6.76 -15.79 16.85
C ILE A 48 7.29 -14.84 17.93
N THR A 49 6.76 -13.62 18.00
CA THR A 49 7.33 -12.56 18.84
C THR A 49 6.60 -12.41 20.18
N GLY A 50 5.35 -12.88 20.29
CA GLY A 50 4.50 -12.63 21.45
C GLY A 50 4.12 -11.16 21.63
N GLU A 51 4.46 -10.29 20.67
CA GLU A 51 4.22 -8.86 20.77
C GLU A 51 2.76 -8.50 20.46
N SER A 52 2.30 -7.43 21.10
CA SER A 52 0.98 -6.87 20.83
C SER A 52 0.90 -6.31 19.41
N LEU A 53 -0.15 -6.70 18.68
CA LEU A 53 -0.35 -6.28 17.31
C LEU A 53 -0.84 -4.83 17.24
N ARG A 54 -0.19 -4.03 16.40
CA ARG A 54 -0.62 -2.64 16.12
C ARG A 54 -2.05 -2.57 15.56
N TYR A 55 -2.43 -3.56 14.76
CA TYR A 55 -3.80 -3.76 14.28
C TYR A 55 -4.25 -5.16 14.65
N PRO A 56 -5.19 -5.31 15.60
CA PRO A 56 -5.63 -6.63 16.04
C PRO A 56 -6.45 -7.33 14.95
N ASN A 57 -6.39 -8.67 14.93
CA ASN A 57 -7.15 -9.48 13.98
C ASN A 57 -8.67 -9.28 14.09
N SER A 58 -9.19 -8.91 15.27
CA SER A 58 -10.60 -8.55 15.45
C SER A 58 -10.98 -7.37 14.55
N ARG A 59 -10.18 -6.30 14.53
CA ARG A 59 -10.46 -5.12 13.71
C ARG A 59 -10.31 -5.41 12.22
N LEU A 60 -9.32 -6.21 11.83
CA LEU A 60 -9.16 -6.63 10.43
C LEU A 60 -10.33 -7.49 9.95
N LYS A 61 -10.88 -8.33 10.83
CA LYS A 61 -12.08 -9.13 10.54
C LYS A 61 -13.32 -8.26 10.36
N GLU A 62 -13.51 -7.25 11.19
CA GLU A 62 -14.61 -6.27 11.01
C GLU A 62 -14.50 -5.58 9.65
N LEU A 63 -13.31 -5.06 9.30
CA LEU A 63 -13.06 -4.44 8.01
C LEU A 63 -13.34 -5.42 6.85
N TYR A 64 -12.99 -6.70 7.00
CA TYR A 64 -13.28 -7.72 5.99
C TYR A 64 -14.78 -7.91 5.76
N LEU A 65 -15.58 -7.83 6.82
CA LEU A 65 -17.05 -7.91 6.74
C LEU A 65 -17.67 -6.61 6.20
N GLU A 66 -17.21 -5.45 6.68
CA GLU A 66 -17.64 -4.13 6.21
C GLU A 66 -17.40 -3.96 4.70
N ASN A 67 -16.34 -4.57 4.18
CA ASN A 67 -16.02 -4.61 2.75
C ASN A 67 -16.65 -5.81 2.02
N ASN A 68 -17.68 -6.48 2.54
CA ASN A 68 -18.38 -7.58 1.85
C ASN A 68 -17.45 -8.64 1.21
N CYS A 69 -16.35 -8.98 1.89
CA CYS A 69 -15.36 -9.94 1.38
C CYS A 69 -15.75 -11.41 1.66
N GLN A 70 -16.96 -11.66 2.18
CA GLN A 70 -17.46 -12.98 2.58
C GLN A 70 -17.79 -13.90 1.40
#